data_AF-A0A938T376-F1
#
_entry.id   AF-A0A938T376-F1
#
_cell.length_a   1.000
_cell.length_b   1.000
_cell.length_c   1.000
_cell.angle_alpha   90.00
_cell.angle_beta   90.00
_cell.angle_gamma   90.00
#
_symmetry.space_group_name_H-M   'P 1'
#
loop_
_entity.id
_entity.type
_entity.pdbx_description
1 polymer ?
#
loop_
_entity_poly.entity_id
_entity_poly.type
_entity_poly.pdbx_seq_one_letter_code
_entity_poly.pdbx_strand_id
1 'polypeptide(L)'
;MKTKRQKSTSPNPRIKRSRNRWINAIYLIGFALSLAVVLALFSLLVVGLPPPVTKRITRQFEHHGVPIQVESIRLSLHHGWVLKNARLYSSSPDDLSPLLHANKLYVMLWPVDWEHPMTSGWHMNLRVKNLDISLGRPWETVITDSHPFRTINHLEASLLVTPEQITLDQAQLVWGNINIAIQGTTIFKQGDPSPSQRGEDFRRQAAQAVDAISQLKCTPSPQ
;
A
#
# COMPACT_ATOMS: atom_id res chain seq x y z
N MET A 1 -83.20 -14.62 -18.98
CA MET A 1 -82.12 -13.94 -18.24
C MET A 1 -81.24 -14.98 -17.56
N LYS A 2 -79.96 -15.14 -17.95
CA LYS A 2 -79.01 -16.06 -17.31
C LYS A 2 -78.00 -15.24 -16.49
N THR A 3 -78.10 -15.30 -15.17
CA THR A 3 -77.17 -14.65 -14.24
C THR A 3 -75.84 -15.44 -14.19
N LYS A 4 -74.77 -14.86 -14.76
CA LYS A 4 -73.39 -15.35 -14.60
C LYS A 4 -72.94 -15.08 -13.16
N ARG A 5 -72.82 -16.13 -12.34
CA ARG A 5 -72.12 -16.07 -11.05
C ARG A 5 -70.63 -15.74 -11.29
N GLN A 6 -70.17 -14.60 -10.78
CA GLN A 6 -68.74 -14.28 -10.68
C GLN A 6 -68.08 -15.26 -9.69
N LYS A 7 -67.12 -16.05 -10.16
CA LYS A 7 -66.24 -16.84 -9.30
C LYS A 7 -65.31 -15.87 -8.57
N SER A 8 -65.55 -15.68 -7.28
CA SER A 8 -64.60 -15.03 -6.37
C SER A 8 -63.34 -15.91 -6.27
N THR A 9 -62.29 -15.54 -7.00
CA THR A 9 -60.94 -16.08 -6.87
C THR A 9 -60.28 -15.52 -5.62
N SER A 10 -60.72 -15.98 -4.44
CA SER A 10 -60.02 -15.70 -3.19
C SER A 10 -58.61 -16.32 -3.25
N PRO A 11 -57.54 -15.54 -3.10
CA PRO A 11 -56.17 -16.04 -3.22
C PRO A 11 -55.90 -17.05 -2.11
N ASN A 12 -55.49 -18.27 -2.50
CA ASN A 12 -55.28 -19.40 -1.62
C ASN A 12 -54.31 -19.02 -0.46
N PRO A 13 -54.74 -19.04 0.82
CA PRO A 13 -53.97 -18.52 1.95
C PRO A 13 -52.66 -19.27 2.20
N ARG A 14 -52.51 -20.49 1.67
CA ARG A 14 -51.25 -21.25 1.73
C ARG A 14 -50.13 -20.62 0.90
N ILE A 15 -50.46 -20.03 -0.26
CA ILE A 15 -49.48 -19.37 -1.15
C ILE A 15 -48.98 -18.08 -0.49
N LYS A 16 -49.86 -17.34 0.20
CA LYS A 16 -49.54 -16.08 0.88
C LYS A 16 -48.58 -16.30 2.08
N ARG A 17 -48.74 -17.39 2.83
CA ARG A 17 -47.85 -17.76 3.96
C ARG A 17 -46.45 -18.18 3.49
N SER A 18 -46.35 -18.90 2.38
CA SER A 18 -45.06 -19.29 1.77
C SER A 18 -44.25 -18.07 1.34
N ARG A 19 -44.88 -17.14 0.61
CA ARG A 19 -44.21 -15.93 0.08
C ARG A 19 -43.67 -15.03 1.19
N ASN A 20 -44.40 -14.86 2.28
CA ASN A 20 -43.95 -14.04 3.41
C ASN A 20 -42.76 -14.66 4.16
N ARG A 21 -42.64 -16.00 4.21
CA ARG A 21 -41.47 -16.67 4.80
C ARG A 21 -40.20 -16.46 3.97
N TRP A 22 -40.31 -16.55 2.65
CA TRP A 22 -39.17 -16.30 1.74
C TRP A 22 -38.69 -14.85 1.81
N ILE A 23 -39.61 -13.89 1.83
CA ILE A 23 -39.28 -12.48 1.97
C ILE A 23 -38.55 -12.23 3.30
N ASN A 24 -39.07 -12.77 4.41
CA ASN A 24 -38.41 -12.65 5.72
C ASN A 24 -37.04 -13.31 5.76
N ALA A 25 -36.86 -14.46 5.08
CA ALA A 25 -35.57 -15.14 4.99
C ALA A 25 -34.54 -14.29 4.22
N ILE A 26 -34.94 -13.65 3.10
CA ILE A 26 -34.06 -12.74 2.33
C ILE A 26 -33.66 -11.55 3.19
N TYR A 27 -34.61 -10.92 3.90
CA TYR A 27 -34.29 -9.80 4.79
C TYR A 27 -33.35 -10.21 5.92
N LEU A 28 -33.54 -11.40 6.51
CA LEU A 28 -32.69 -11.89 7.59
C LEU A 28 -31.27 -12.22 7.08
N ILE A 29 -31.16 -12.84 5.92
CA ILE A 29 -29.86 -13.11 5.27
C ILE A 29 -29.16 -11.79 4.92
N GLY A 30 -29.89 -10.84 4.33
CA GLY A 30 -29.37 -9.51 4.01
C GLY A 30 -28.88 -8.79 5.26
N PHE A 31 -29.67 -8.79 6.34
CA PHE A 31 -29.28 -8.21 7.62
C PHE A 31 -28.04 -8.89 8.21
N ALA A 32 -27.99 -10.23 8.21
CA ALA A 32 -26.84 -10.98 8.70
C ALA A 32 -25.56 -10.69 7.90
N LEU A 33 -25.67 -10.60 6.56
CA LEU A 33 -24.56 -10.21 5.68
C LEU A 33 -24.10 -8.78 5.96
N SER A 34 -25.02 -7.82 6.06
CA SER A 34 -24.67 -6.43 6.38
C SER A 34 -23.99 -6.33 7.74
N LEU A 35 -24.52 -7.02 8.75
CA LEU A 35 -23.91 -7.07 10.08
C LEU A 35 -22.51 -7.70 10.03
N ALA A 36 -22.34 -8.80 9.29
CA ALA A 36 -21.04 -9.44 9.11
C ALA A 36 -20.02 -8.50 8.44
N VAL A 37 -20.43 -7.73 7.43
CA VAL A 37 -19.57 -6.74 6.76
C VAL A 37 -19.18 -5.63 7.74
N VAL A 38 -20.13 -5.09 8.52
CA VAL A 38 -19.84 -4.06 9.53
C VAL A 38 -18.88 -4.57 10.59
N LEU A 39 -19.09 -5.80 11.10
CA LEU A 39 -18.19 -6.44 12.06
C LEU A 39 -16.80 -6.70 11.47
N ALA A 40 -16.72 -7.11 10.20
CA ALA A 40 -15.44 -7.30 9.52
C ALA A 40 -14.67 -5.97 9.38
N LEU A 41 -15.34 -4.90 8.96
CA LEU A 41 -14.73 -3.56 8.88
C LEU A 41 -14.29 -3.05 10.25
N PHE A 42 -15.13 -3.23 11.28
CA PHE A 42 -14.78 -2.89 12.66
C PHE A 42 -13.56 -3.67 13.14
N SER A 43 -13.50 -4.97 12.87
CA SER A 43 -12.34 -5.81 13.18
C SER A 43 -11.09 -5.32 12.46
N LEU A 44 -11.19 -4.94 11.18
CA LEU A 44 -10.08 -4.38 10.38
C LEU A 44 -9.56 -3.04 10.93
N LEU A 45 -10.45 -2.21 11.48
CA LEU A 45 -10.11 -0.91 12.07
C LEU A 45 -9.46 -1.07 13.46
N VAL A 46 -10.02 -1.92 14.31
CA VAL A 46 -9.61 -2.06 15.72
C VAL A 46 -8.46 -3.05 15.89
N VAL A 47 -8.62 -4.26 15.37
CA VAL A 47 -7.66 -5.36 15.52
C VAL A 47 -6.64 -5.37 14.39
N GLY A 48 -7.11 -5.15 13.16
CA GLY A 48 -6.30 -5.28 11.95
C GLY A 48 -6.43 -6.64 11.29
N LEU A 49 -5.60 -6.88 10.27
CA LEU A 49 -5.53 -8.15 9.56
C LEU A 49 -4.98 -9.26 10.48
N PRO A 50 -5.54 -10.48 10.41
CA PRO A 50 -5.00 -11.61 11.15
C PRO A 50 -3.54 -11.89 10.77
N PRO A 51 -2.67 -12.29 11.72
CA PRO A 51 -1.25 -12.56 11.43
C PRO A 51 -0.99 -13.54 10.26
N PRO A 52 -1.78 -14.61 10.04
CA PRO A 52 -1.60 -15.48 8.88
C PRO A 52 -1.79 -14.76 7.54
N VAL A 53 -2.71 -13.80 7.49
CA VAL A 53 -2.99 -13.00 6.28
C VAL A 53 -1.85 -12.02 6.05
N THR A 54 -1.40 -11.31 7.07
CA THR A 54 -0.24 -10.41 6.97
C THR A 54 1.01 -11.16 6.50
N LYS A 55 1.30 -12.34 7.06
CA LYS A 55 2.42 -13.19 6.64
C LYS A 55 2.31 -13.65 5.18
N ARG A 56 1.10 -13.92 4.69
CA ARG A 56 0.89 -14.29 3.28
C ARG A 56 1.18 -13.11 2.36
N ILE A 57 0.72 -11.91 2.71
CA ILE A 57 0.98 -10.68 1.94
C ILE A 57 2.48 -10.41 1.89
N THR A 58 3.18 -10.42 3.03
CA THR A 58 4.64 -10.16 3.06
C THR A 58 5.42 -11.19 2.25
N ARG A 59 5.04 -12.47 2.30
CA ARG A 59 5.66 -13.52 1.47
C ARG A 59 5.45 -13.32 -0.02
N GLN A 60 4.31 -12.77 -0.43
CA GLN A 60 4.08 -12.44 -1.84
C GLN A 60 5.01 -11.32 -2.30
N PHE A 61 5.18 -10.27 -1.50
CA PHE A 61 6.16 -9.22 -1.79
C PHE A 61 7.59 -9.76 -1.86
N GLU A 62 7.97 -10.64 -0.93
CA GLU A 62 9.27 -11.30 -0.92
C GLU A 62 9.50 -12.13 -2.18
N HIS A 63 8.50 -12.90 -2.62
CA HIS A 63 8.54 -13.65 -3.88
C HIS A 63 8.69 -12.74 -5.12
N HIS A 64 8.22 -11.50 -5.04
CA HIS A 64 8.43 -10.48 -6.07
C HIS A 64 9.73 -9.69 -5.90
N GLY A 65 10.64 -10.14 -5.02
CA GLY A 65 11.96 -9.54 -4.83
C GLY A 65 11.99 -8.35 -3.88
N VAL A 66 10.91 -8.11 -3.12
CA VAL A 66 10.83 -7.03 -2.13
C VAL A 66 10.77 -7.66 -0.73
N PRO A 67 11.92 -7.87 -0.06
CA PRO A 67 11.97 -8.49 1.27
C PRO A 67 11.49 -7.49 2.34
N ILE A 68 10.17 -7.45 2.52
CA ILE A 68 9.48 -6.61 3.50
C ILE A 68 8.91 -7.44 4.64
N GLN A 69 9.20 -7.03 5.87
CA GLN A 69 8.56 -7.56 7.07
C GLN A 69 7.60 -6.50 7.62
N VAL A 70 6.37 -6.92 7.93
CA VAL A 70 5.37 -6.07 8.58
C VAL A 70 4.79 -6.85 9.75
N GLU A 71 4.71 -6.22 10.93
CA GLU A 71 4.17 -6.88 12.11
C GLU A 71 2.64 -7.00 12.04
N SER A 72 1.97 -5.89 11.73
CA SER A 72 0.52 -5.86 11.57
C SER A 72 0.08 -4.83 10.55
N ILE A 73 -1.03 -5.11 9.89
CA ILE A 73 -1.65 -4.24 8.89
C ILE A 73 -3.06 -3.96 9.41
N ARG A 74 -3.45 -2.69 9.51
CA ARG A 74 -4.81 -2.31 9.92
C ARG A 74 -5.36 -1.23 9.01
N LEU A 75 -6.67 -1.05 9.04
CA LEU A 75 -7.31 0.04 8.31
C LEU A 75 -7.40 1.29 9.20
N SER A 76 -7.28 2.46 8.60
CA SER A 76 -7.50 3.78 9.20
C SER A 76 -8.45 4.57 8.31
N LEU A 77 -9.48 5.17 8.93
CA LEU A 77 -10.51 5.92 8.20
C LEU A 77 -9.95 7.06 7.36
N HIS A 78 -8.92 7.75 7.85
CA HIS A 78 -8.39 8.95 7.21
C HIS A 78 -7.11 8.72 6.40
N HIS A 79 -6.44 7.58 6.58
CA HIS A 79 -5.09 7.37 6.05
C HIS A 79 -4.92 6.03 5.31
N GLY A 80 -6.02 5.32 5.03
CA GLY A 80 -5.98 4.03 4.35
C GLY A 80 -5.36 2.93 5.21
N TRP A 81 -4.48 2.12 4.63
CA TRP A 81 -3.80 1.03 5.31
C TRP A 81 -2.66 1.55 6.18
N VAL A 82 -2.54 1.00 7.38
CA VAL A 82 -1.47 1.31 8.33
C VAL A 82 -0.66 0.05 8.56
N LEU A 83 0.58 0.06 8.09
CA LEU A 83 1.56 -0.98 8.31
C LEU A 83 2.37 -0.60 9.56
N LYS A 84 2.32 -1.44 10.59
CA LYS A 84 3.10 -1.24 11.83
C LYS A 84 4.41 -2.01 11.76
N ASN A 85 5.47 -1.38 12.24
CA ASN A 85 6.83 -1.93 12.29
C ASN A 85 7.23 -2.53 10.93
N ALA A 86 7.05 -1.73 9.87
CA ALA A 86 7.43 -2.10 8.53
C ALA A 86 8.95 -1.99 8.40
N ARG A 87 9.59 -3.09 7.99
CA ARG A 87 11.04 -3.21 7.81
C ARG A 87 11.33 -3.68 6.41
N LEU A 88 12.15 -2.93 5.69
CA LEU A 88 12.68 -3.35 4.40
C LEU A 88 14.08 -3.88 4.63
N TYR A 89 14.34 -5.10 4.16
CA TYR A 89 15.65 -5.71 4.21
C TYR A 89 16.35 -5.58 2.85
N SER A 90 17.65 -5.82 2.85
CA SER A 90 18.41 -6.06 1.64
C SER A 90 18.13 -7.49 1.17
N SER A 91 18.27 -7.75 -0.13
CA SER A 91 18.21 -9.12 -0.66
C SER A 91 19.48 -9.92 -0.37
N SER A 92 20.50 -9.29 0.22
CA SER A 92 21.75 -9.95 0.62
C SER A 92 21.53 -10.81 1.88
N PRO A 93 21.96 -12.08 1.89
CA PRO A 93 21.81 -12.97 3.05
C PRO A 93 22.63 -12.51 4.27
N ASP A 94 23.67 -11.69 4.06
CA ASP A 94 24.57 -11.22 5.11
C ASP A 94 24.02 -9.96 5.85
N ASP A 95 23.02 -9.29 5.28
CA ASP A 95 22.46 -8.05 5.83
C ASP A 95 21.37 -8.39 6.86
N LEU A 96 21.78 -8.56 8.12
CA LEU A 96 20.87 -8.82 9.25
C LEU A 96 20.08 -7.57 9.69
N SER A 97 20.50 -6.38 9.27
CA SER A 97 19.86 -5.11 9.65
C SER A 97 18.89 -4.62 8.57
N PRO A 98 17.70 -4.09 8.96
CA PRO A 98 16.76 -3.54 7.99
C PRO A 98 17.34 -2.25 7.39
N LEU A 99 17.33 -2.13 6.07
CA LEU A 99 17.72 -0.92 5.34
C LEU A 99 16.81 0.26 5.69
N LEU A 100 15.51 -0.01 5.81
CA LEU A 100 14.52 0.98 6.21
C LEU A 100 13.65 0.40 7.31
N HIS A 101 13.39 1.20 8.35
CA HIS A 101 12.48 0.82 9.43
C HIS A 101 11.50 1.95 9.74
N ALA A 102 10.21 1.64 9.59
CA ALA A 102 9.12 2.54 9.93
C ALA A 102 8.27 1.93 11.04
N ASN A 103 8.14 2.63 12.17
CA ASN A 103 7.21 2.25 13.22
C ASN A 103 5.75 2.25 12.72
N LYS A 104 5.39 3.22 11.87
CA LYS A 104 4.08 3.33 11.23
C LYS A 104 4.22 3.90 9.82
N LEU A 105 3.82 3.12 8.83
CA LEU A 105 3.70 3.52 7.43
C LEU A 105 2.22 3.55 7.04
N TYR A 106 1.77 4.67 6.52
CA TYR A 106 0.42 4.84 5.97
C TYR A 106 0.49 4.69 4.45
N VAL A 107 -0.41 3.86 3.91
CA VAL A 107 -0.49 3.53 2.49
C VAL A 107 -1.95 3.65 2.08
N MET A 108 -2.24 4.59 1.19
CA MET A 108 -3.57 4.73 0.59
C MET A 108 -3.46 4.38 -0.88
N LEU A 109 -4.35 3.51 -1.35
CA LEU A 109 -4.35 2.96 -2.71
C LEU A 109 -5.76 3.06 -3.28
N TRP A 110 -5.89 3.60 -4.48
CA TRP A 110 -7.16 3.59 -5.22
C TRP A 110 -6.89 3.49 -6.72
N PRO A 111 -7.77 2.81 -7.47
CA PRO A 111 -7.59 2.68 -8.90
C PRO A 111 -7.82 4.03 -9.60
N VAL A 112 -7.16 4.21 -10.75
CA VAL A 112 -7.41 5.36 -11.64
C VAL A 112 -8.82 5.28 -12.20
N ASP A 113 -9.23 4.09 -12.66
CA ASP A 113 -10.58 3.78 -13.11
C ASP A 113 -11.17 2.61 -12.29
N TRP A 114 -12.33 2.84 -11.68
CA TRP A 114 -13.04 1.83 -10.89
C TRP A 114 -13.71 0.75 -11.74
N GLU A 115 -14.00 1.01 -13.01
CA GLU A 115 -14.55 0.01 -13.93
C GLU A 115 -13.48 -0.96 -14.40
N HIS A 116 -12.27 -0.45 -14.68
CA HIS A 116 -11.13 -1.24 -15.18
C HIS A 116 -9.87 -1.05 -14.33
N PRO A 117 -9.88 -1.46 -13.04
CA PRO A 117 -8.78 -1.17 -12.11
C PRO A 117 -7.48 -1.91 -12.44
N MET A 118 -7.56 -3.02 -13.18
CA MET A 118 -6.38 -3.82 -13.53
C MET A 118 -5.59 -3.26 -14.72
N THR A 119 -6.23 -2.49 -15.60
CA THR A 119 -5.60 -1.95 -16.81
C THR A 119 -5.28 -0.45 -16.71
N SER A 120 -6.06 0.30 -15.92
CA SER A 120 -5.91 1.76 -15.78
C SER A 120 -4.77 2.20 -14.85
N GLY A 121 -4.35 1.34 -13.93
CA GLY A 121 -3.33 1.67 -12.94
C GLY A 121 -3.90 2.13 -11.59
N TRP A 122 -3.00 2.53 -10.70
CA TRP A 122 -3.29 2.81 -9.29
C TRP A 122 -2.61 4.09 -8.83
N HIS A 123 -3.36 4.93 -8.12
CA HIS A 123 -2.80 5.97 -7.29
C HIS A 123 -2.39 5.39 -5.93
N MET A 124 -1.20 5.75 -5.48
CA MET A 124 -0.64 5.34 -4.21
C MET A 124 -0.09 6.53 -3.45
N ASN A 125 -0.64 6.81 -2.27
CA ASN A 125 -0.11 7.79 -1.35
C ASN A 125 0.58 7.09 -0.18
N LEU A 126 1.84 7.43 0.04
CA LEU A 126 2.67 6.94 1.12
C LEU A 126 2.92 8.08 2.10
N ARG A 127 2.74 7.80 3.39
CA ARG A 127 3.07 8.75 4.45
C ARG A 127 3.74 8.05 5.60
N VAL A 128 4.86 8.60 6.05
CA VAL A 128 5.63 8.07 7.17
C VAL A 128 6.16 9.20 8.03
N LYS A 129 6.34 8.91 9.31
CA LYS A 129 7.04 9.78 10.26
C LYS A 129 8.11 8.96 10.96
N ASN A 130 9.28 9.56 11.12
CA ASN A 130 10.45 8.93 11.74
C ASN A 130 10.78 7.58 11.07
N LEU A 131 11.15 7.63 9.79
CA LEU A 131 11.67 6.47 9.06
C LEU A 131 13.17 6.37 9.32
N ASP A 132 13.60 5.31 9.99
CA ASP A 132 15.01 5.07 10.25
C ASP A 132 15.66 4.42 9.03
N ILE A 133 16.83 4.92 8.64
CA ILE A 133 17.66 4.40 7.57
C ILE A 133 18.88 3.71 8.20
N SER A 134 19.15 2.50 7.75
CA SER A 134 20.41 1.80 7.96
C SER A 134 21.11 1.62 6.61
N LEU A 135 22.42 1.84 6.55
CA LEU A 135 23.21 1.60 5.34
C LEU A 135 23.52 0.11 5.11
N GLY A 136 22.79 -0.80 5.76
CA GLY A 136 22.80 -2.25 5.53
C GLY A 136 24.03 -2.97 6.07
N ARG A 137 25.22 -2.39 5.89
CA ARG A 137 26.51 -3.02 6.21
C ARG A 137 27.14 -2.43 7.46
N PRO A 138 27.46 -3.25 8.47
CA PRO A 138 28.05 -2.77 9.72
C PRO A 138 29.46 -2.18 9.55
N TRP A 139 30.15 -2.45 8.43
CA TRP A 139 31.51 -2.00 8.14
C TRP A 139 31.60 -0.76 7.23
N GLU A 140 30.50 -0.30 6.61
CA GLU A 140 30.59 0.74 5.56
C GLU A 140 30.36 2.17 6.06
N THR A 141 29.72 2.39 7.21
CA THR A 141 29.76 3.61 8.03
C THR A 141 28.67 3.48 9.09
N VAL A 142 29.04 3.49 10.37
CA VAL A 142 28.05 3.49 11.45
C VAL A 142 27.52 4.92 11.58
N ILE A 143 26.36 5.18 10.97
CA ILE A 143 25.57 6.35 11.33
C ILE A 143 25.16 6.14 12.80
N THR A 144 25.79 6.89 13.70
CA THR A 144 25.52 6.79 15.14
C THR A 144 24.06 7.12 15.43
N ASP A 145 23.55 6.61 16.55
CA ASP A 145 22.12 6.75 16.88
C ASP A 145 21.66 8.21 16.95
N SER A 146 22.58 9.14 17.25
CA SER A 146 22.33 10.58 17.36
C SER A 146 22.49 11.36 16.06
N HIS A 147 22.85 10.72 14.94
CA HIS A 147 23.15 11.44 13.71
C HIS A 147 21.86 11.95 13.03
N PRO A 148 21.80 13.24 12.62
CA PRO A 148 20.58 13.85 12.08
C PRO A 148 20.12 13.23 10.75
N PHE A 149 21.02 12.55 10.03
CA PHE A 149 20.70 11.84 8.79
C PHE A 149 20.35 10.36 9.00
N ARG A 150 20.19 9.89 10.23
CA ARG A 150 19.71 8.52 10.46
C ARG A 150 18.22 8.37 10.18
N THR A 151 17.46 9.39 10.55
CA THR A 151 16.00 9.33 10.53
C THR A 151 15.47 10.36 9.56
N ILE A 152 14.61 9.93 8.64
CA ILE A 152 13.75 10.85 7.88
C ILE A 152 12.58 11.21 8.80
N ASN A 153 12.53 12.47 9.24
CA ASN A 153 11.53 12.96 10.18
C ASN A 153 10.12 12.83 9.60
N HIS A 154 9.99 13.17 8.32
CA HIS A 154 8.73 13.08 7.61
C HIS A 154 8.97 12.71 6.15
N LEU A 155 8.19 11.78 5.61
CA LEU A 155 8.13 11.53 4.19
C LEU A 155 6.67 11.38 3.75
N GLU A 156 6.32 12.06 2.68
CA GLU A 156 5.03 12.02 2.01
C GLU A 156 5.28 11.90 0.52
N ALA A 157 4.69 10.89 -0.12
CA ALA A 157 4.88 10.63 -1.54
C ALA A 157 3.55 10.23 -2.18
N SER A 158 3.26 10.82 -3.34
CA SER A 158 2.12 10.47 -4.19
C SER A 158 2.65 9.88 -5.49
N LEU A 159 2.24 8.66 -5.79
CA LEU A 159 2.67 7.89 -6.95
C LEU A 159 1.47 7.50 -7.80
N LEU A 160 1.64 7.52 -9.11
CA LEU A 160 0.75 6.92 -10.08
C LEU A 160 1.48 5.76 -10.75
N VAL A 161 0.97 4.55 -10.56
CA VAL A 161 1.53 3.31 -11.11
C VAL A 161 0.61 2.84 -12.22
N THR A 162 1.07 2.92 -13.47
CA THR A 162 0.40 2.36 -14.64
C THR A 162 1.20 1.16 -15.17
N PRO A 163 0.62 0.35 -16.08
CA PRO A 163 1.37 -0.75 -16.71
C PRO A 163 2.64 -0.31 -17.45
N GLU A 164 2.69 0.94 -17.92
CA GLU A 164 3.76 1.46 -18.78
C GLU A 164 4.76 2.35 -18.02
N GLN A 165 4.34 2.96 -16.91
CA GLN A 165 5.19 3.89 -16.17
C GLN A 165 4.83 3.98 -14.69
N ILE A 166 5.80 4.37 -13.88
CA ILE A 166 5.60 4.87 -12.53
C ILE A 166 5.89 6.37 -12.55
N THR A 167 4.88 7.18 -12.26
CA THR A 167 5.04 8.62 -12.02
C THR A 167 5.07 8.88 -10.52
N LEU A 168 6.08 9.61 -10.07
CA LEU A 168 6.17 10.21 -8.75
C LEU A 168 5.70 11.67 -8.88
N ASP A 169 4.41 11.90 -8.67
CA ASP A 169 3.79 13.22 -8.84
C ASP A 169 4.41 14.24 -7.88
N GLN A 170 4.60 13.82 -6.63
CA GLN A 170 5.23 14.64 -5.60
C GLN A 170 5.74 13.74 -4.49
N ALA A 171 7.02 13.85 -4.16
CA ALA A 171 7.56 13.39 -2.89
C ALA A 171 8.17 14.56 -2.13
N GLN A 172 7.86 14.65 -0.86
CA GLN A 172 8.46 15.58 0.08
C GLN A 172 9.02 14.78 1.24
N LEU A 173 10.26 15.06 1.60
CA LEU A 173 10.88 14.47 2.77
C LEU A 173 11.70 15.50 3.54
N VAL A 174 11.72 15.33 4.87
CA VAL A 174 12.51 16.15 5.79
C VAL A 174 13.59 15.27 6.39
N TRP A 175 14.84 15.50 6.02
CA TRP A 175 15.97 14.66 6.42
C TRP A 175 17.13 15.53 6.89
N GLY A 176 17.55 15.39 8.16
CA GLY A 176 18.62 16.20 8.73
C GLY A 176 18.38 17.72 8.65
N ASN A 177 17.14 18.17 8.85
CA ASN A 177 16.68 19.56 8.65
C ASN A 177 16.71 20.07 7.20
N ILE A 178 16.96 19.20 6.22
CA ILE A 178 16.86 19.53 4.80
C ILE A 178 15.48 19.12 4.31
N ASN A 179 14.76 20.08 3.71
CA ASN A 179 13.50 19.82 3.02
C ASN A 179 13.82 19.47 1.57
N ILE A 180 13.56 18.22 1.19
CA ILE A 180 13.84 17.70 -0.14
C ILE A 180 12.50 17.45 -0.83
N ALA A 181 12.34 18.01 -2.03
CA ALA A 181 11.19 17.76 -2.90
C ALA A 181 11.67 17.04 -4.16
N ILE A 182 11.01 15.95 -4.53
CA ILE A 182 11.37 15.09 -5.65
C ILE A 182 10.14 14.86 -6.51
N GLN A 183 10.31 14.95 -7.82
CA GLN A 183 9.31 14.60 -8.82
C GLN A 183 10.03 13.82 -9.93
N GLY A 184 9.34 12.89 -10.57
CA GLY A 184 9.93 12.16 -11.68
C GLY A 184 9.03 11.08 -12.26
N THR A 185 9.39 10.57 -13.43
CA THR A 185 8.66 9.51 -14.11
C THR A 185 9.64 8.45 -14.57
N THR A 186 9.33 7.19 -14.27
CA THR A 186 10.04 6.01 -14.77
C THR A 186 9.17 5.31 -15.79
N ILE A 187 9.67 5.15 -17.01
CA ILE A 187 8.96 4.42 -18.07
C ILE A 187 9.54 3.01 -18.15
N PHE A 188 8.68 2.00 -18.09
CA PHE A 188 9.10 0.62 -18.28
C PHE A 188 9.38 0.37 -19.76
N LYS A 189 10.65 0.19 -20.13
CA LYS A 189 10.97 -0.34 -21.46
C LYS A 189 10.50 -1.79 -21.52
N GLN A 190 9.49 -2.06 -22.34
CA GLN A 190 9.11 -3.42 -22.71
C GLN A 190 10.26 -4.06 -23.50
N GLY A 191 11.04 -4.89 -22.81
CA GLY A 191 12.17 -5.60 -23.37
C GLY A 191 13.13 -5.96 -22.25
N ASP A 192 13.13 -7.22 -21.82
CA ASP A 192 14.02 -7.73 -20.78
C ASP A 192 15.49 -7.38 -21.08
N PRO A 193 16.17 -6.54 -20.26
CA PRO A 193 17.61 -6.61 -20.22
C PRO A 193 17.96 -7.90 -19.49
N SER A 194 18.65 -8.78 -20.21
CA SER A 194 19.22 -10.04 -19.70
C SER A 194 19.81 -9.85 -18.29
N PRO A 195 19.60 -10.79 -17.35
CA PRO A 195 20.00 -10.65 -15.94
C PRO A 195 21.49 -10.34 -15.73
N SER A 196 22.36 -10.59 -16.71
CA SER A 196 23.77 -10.22 -16.66
C SER A 196 24.07 -8.72 -16.82
N GLN A 197 23.15 -7.92 -17.37
CA GLN A 197 23.34 -6.46 -17.57
C GLN A 197 22.79 -5.61 -16.42
N ARG A 198 21.79 -6.12 -15.69
CA ARG A 198 21.07 -5.40 -14.62
C ARG A 198 21.96 -5.01 -13.43
N GLY A 199 22.99 -5.80 -13.13
CA GLY A 199 23.91 -5.56 -12.03
C GLY A 199 24.98 -4.48 -12.29
N GLU A 200 25.45 -4.36 -13.53
CA GLU A 200 26.45 -3.35 -13.90
C GLU A 200 25.81 -1.97 -14.12
N ASP A 201 24.65 -1.92 -14.78
CA ASP A 201 23.99 -0.66 -15.11
C ASP A 201 23.47 0.05 -13.86
N PHE A 202 22.91 -0.69 -12.90
CA PHE A 202 22.47 -0.12 -11.62
C PHE A 202 23.66 0.42 -10.81
N ARG A 203 24.77 -0.31 -10.75
CA ARG A 203 25.98 0.15 -10.03
C ARG A 203 26.57 1.41 -10.67
N ARG A 204 26.60 1.49 -12.00
CA ARG A 204 27.06 2.69 -12.72
C ARG A 204 26.11 3.88 -12.52
N GLN A 205 24.80 3.66 -12.57
CA GLN A 205 23.81 4.71 -12.34
C GLN A 205 23.82 5.21 -10.89
N ALA A 206 23.94 4.30 -9.91
CA ALA A 206 24.06 4.68 -8.50
C ALA A 206 25.37 5.44 -8.24
N ALA A 207 26.49 5.01 -8.82
CA ALA A 207 27.75 5.73 -8.71
C ALA A 207 27.67 7.14 -9.34
N GLN A 208 27.05 7.27 -10.52
CA GLN A 208 26.83 8.57 -11.17
C GLN A 208 25.89 9.48 -10.36
N ALA A 209 24.85 8.93 -9.74
CA ALA A 209 23.95 9.70 -8.89
C ALA A 209 24.65 10.20 -7.62
N VAL A 210 25.46 9.36 -6.98
CA VAL A 210 26.27 9.75 -5.80
C VAL A 210 27.29 10.82 -6.19
N ASP A 211 27.92 10.69 -7.36
CA ASP A 211 28.89 11.66 -7.84
C ASP A 211 28.24 12.99 -8.27
N ALA A 212 27.03 12.94 -8.83
CA ALA A 212 26.25 14.15 -9.10
C ALA A 212 25.82 14.87 -7.81
N ILE A 213 25.47 14.11 -6.75
CA ILE A 213 25.14 14.67 -5.43
C ILE A 213 26.38 15.25 -4.76
N SER A 214 27.56 14.63 -4.91
CA SER A 214 28.82 15.13 -4.35
C SER A 214 29.25 16.46 -4.97
N GLN A 215 28.85 16.71 -6.23
CA GLN A 215 29.15 17.93 -6.98
C GLN A 215 28.17 19.09 -6.72
N LEU A 216 27.04 18.85 -6.03
CA LEU A 216 26.15 19.92 -5.58
C LEU A 216 26.85 20.73 -4.48
N LYS A 217 27.64 21.73 -4.89
CA LYS A 217 28.15 22.77 -3.99
C LYS A 217 26.96 23.46 -3.35
N CYS A 218 26.78 23.25 -2.04
CA CYS A 218 25.87 24.04 -1.22
C CYS A 218 26.27 25.51 -1.36
N THR A 219 25.52 26.26 -2.17
CA THR A 219 25.66 27.71 -2.25
C THR A 219 24.98 28.29 -1.00
N PRO A 220 25.72 28.97 -0.11
CA PRO A 220 25.11 29.57 1.06
C PRO A 220 24.11 30.63 0.60
N SER A 221 22.91 30.58 1.16
CA SER A 221 21.84 31.56 0.92
C SER A 221 22.33 32.96 1.34
N PRO A 222 22.16 34.00 0.49
CA PRO A 222 22.54 35.35 0.86
C PRO A 222 21.64 35.86 2.00
N GLN A 223 22.29 36.36 3.05
CA GLN A 223 21.66 37.00 4.22
C GLN A 223 21.02 38.33 3.87
#